data_AF-A0A8J6V1G8-F1
#
_entry.id   AF-A0A8J6V1G8-F1
#
_cell.length_a   1.000
_cell.length_b   1.000
_cell.length_c   1.000
_cell.angle_alpha   90.00
_cell.angle_beta   90.00
_cell.angle_gamma   90.00
#
_symmetry.space_group_name_H-M   'P 1'
#
loop_
_entity.id
_entity.type
_entity.pdbx_description
1 polymer ?
#
loop_
_entity_poly.entity_id
_entity_poly.type
_entity_poly.pdbx_seq_one_letter_code
_entity_poly.pdbx_strand_id
1 'polypeptide(L)'
;MEYVPTKGDLIKYIDAKGQKRTIPFQEYKQIQTSHIAEVDRDLGIQRDHTPAVLLILPPEHPNTDPCMRLAAALQEIPHRQSLSLETQDAKHWMRCLQLYWNAKALALAYQIYPLPVPDPMAEGGVIQEKLLPDASFRNMRLDVIADKSWYFLLKAGENYIKEWAEESKIIYPFDSVDDLFLETLVNSFEIEIKNNLLCIDSGKESKKTTRNHYRQWLGFLRGRYDGEPKEVEYERILLGMQWKGYALLALRKLHRHKKIGKLWKLYFKAHNPLVEFMDNTVFWEDGIPYQLGNVPSTGHRTRKKVPITSSIGSDGLFCWDVSSRL
;
A
#
# COMPACT_ATOMS: atom_id res chain seq x y z
N MET A 1 -27.87 -3.77 8.06
CA MET A 1 -28.72 -3.99 6.87
C MET A 1 -27.82 -3.85 5.66
N GLU A 2 -27.52 -4.96 4.98
CA GLU A 2 -26.88 -4.89 3.66
C GLU A 2 -27.96 -4.46 2.66
N TYR A 3 -27.81 -3.27 2.09
CA TYR A 3 -28.60 -2.87 0.94
C TYR A 3 -28.14 -3.71 -0.26
N VAL A 4 -29.01 -4.58 -0.77
CA VAL A 4 -28.74 -5.37 -1.99
C VAL A 4 -29.35 -4.63 -3.17
N PRO A 5 -28.54 -4.04 -4.06
CA PRO A 5 -29.04 -3.21 -5.14
C PRO A 5 -29.78 -4.07 -6.17
N THR A 6 -30.89 -3.55 -6.68
CA THR A 6 -31.68 -4.18 -7.74
C THR A 6 -31.25 -3.72 -9.13
N LYS A 7 -31.75 -4.38 -10.19
CA LYS A 7 -31.37 -4.05 -11.58
C LYS A 7 -31.64 -2.59 -11.97
N GLY A 8 -32.64 -1.95 -11.37
CA GLY A 8 -33.06 -0.58 -11.69
C GLY A 8 -32.35 0.49 -10.86
N ASP A 9 -31.55 0.10 -9.86
CA ASP A 9 -30.94 1.06 -8.96
C ASP A 9 -29.85 1.86 -9.67
N LEU A 10 -29.80 3.16 -9.40
CA LEU A 10 -28.74 4.03 -9.89
C LEU A 10 -27.56 4.02 -8.92
N ILE A 11 -26.37 3.75 -9.45
CA ILE A 11 -25.11 3.73 -8.71
C ILE A 11 -24.30 4.96 -9.07
N LYS A 12 -23.87 5.70 -8.05
CA LYS A 12 -22.87 6.76 -8.17
C LYS A 12 -21.48 6.14 -8.03
N TYR A 13 -20.58 6.46 -8.96
CA TYR A 13 -19.18 6.01 -8.90
C TYR A 13 -18.23 7.07 -9.45
N ILE A 14 -16.93 6.90 -9.16
CA ILE A 14 -15.84 7.68 -9.77
C ILE A 14 -15.23 6.83 -10.89
N ASP A 15 -15.22 7.34 -12.11
CA ASP A 15 -14.59 6.64 -13.24
C ASP A 15 -13.05 6.72 -13.19
N ALA A 16 -12.38 6.02 -14.11
CA ALA A 16 -10.92 6.02 -14.21
C ALA A 16 -10.31 7.41 -14.49
N LYS A 17 -11.12 8.40 -14.91
CA LYS A 17 -10.70 9.79 -15.10
C LYS A 17 -10.96 10.66 -13.86
N GLY A 18 -11.38 10.06 -12.74
CA GLY A 18 -11.74 10.78 -11.53
C GLY A 18 -13.10 11.49 -11.60
N GLN A 19 -13.90 11.24 -12.64
CA GLN A 19 -15.17 11.93 -12.85
C GLN A 19 -16.33 11.17 -12.20
N LYS A 20 -17.23 11.92 -11.56
CA LYS A 20 -18.46 11.37 -10.99
C LYS A 20 -19.43 10.97 -12.09
N ARG A 21 -19.95 9.75 -12.02
CA ARG A 21 -20.99 9.23 -12.91
C ARG A 21 -22.11 8.59 -12.14
N THR A 22 -23.30 8.57 -12.74
CA THR A 22 -24.48 7.88 -12.21
C THR A 22 -25.04 7.00 -13.32
N ILE A 23 -25.07 5.69 -13.11
CA ILE A 23 -25.52 4.71 -14.11
C ILE A 23 -26.34 3.59 -13.44
N PRO A 24 -27.14 2.81 -14.20
CA PRO A 24 -27.82 1.64 -13.66
C PRO A 24 -26.85 0.60 -13.08
N PHE A 25 -27.24 -0.08 -12.01
CA PHE A 25 -26.42 -1.07 -11.32
C PHE A 25 -25.91 -2.19 -12.24
N GLN A 26 -26.73 -2.65 -13.19
CA GLN A 26 -26.30 -3.68 -14.15
C GLN A 26 -25.19 -3.20 -15.08
N GLU A 27 -25.27 -1.95 -15.53
CA GLU A 27 -24.22 -1.34 -16.35
C GLU A 27 -22.93 -1.19 -15.53
N TYR A 28 -23.04 -0.73 -14.28
CA TYR A 28 -21.89 -0.65 -13.37
C TYR A 28 -21.23 -2.03 -13.17
N LYS A 29 -22.03 -3.07 -12.93
CA LYS A 29 -21.52 -4.44 -12.77
C LYS A 29 -20.76 -4.91 -14.02
N GLN A 30 -21.31 -4.64 -15.21
CA GLN A 30 -20.65 -4.96 -16.48
C GLN A 30 -19.31 -4.22 -16.63
N ILE A 31 -19.28 -2.92 -16.35
CA ILE A 31 -18.04 -2.12 -16.38
C ILE A 31 -16.98 -2.72 -15.46
N GLN A 32 -17.34 -3.06 -14.23
CA GLN A 32 -16.39 -3.66 -13.27
C GLN A 32 -15.90 -5.03 -13.74
N THR A 33 -16.78 -5.89 -14.25
CA THR A 33 -16.39 -7.19 -14.80
C THR A 33 -15.46 -7.05 -16.01
N SER A 34 -15.77 -6.13 -16.93
CA SER A 34 -14.93 -5.84 -18.09
C SER A 34 -13.56 -5.31 -17.69
N HIS A 35 -13.50 -4.39 -16.72
CA HIS A 35 -12.24 -3.85 -16.21
C HIS A 35 -11.37 -4.93 -15.56
N ILE A 36 -11.95 -5.82 -14.74
CA ILE A 36 -11.23 -6.94 -14.16
C ILE A 36 -10.60 -7.84 -15.24
N ALA A 37 -11.38 -8.15 -16.29
CA ALA A 37 -10.92 -8.99 -17.39
C ALA A 37 -9.85 -8.31 -18.26
N GLU A 38 -9.92 -6.99 -18.42
CA GLU A 38 -8.91 -6.18 -19.11
C GLU A 38 -7.58 -6.22 -18.35
N VAL A 39 -7.59 -5.96 -17.03
CA VAL A 39 -6.37 -6.01 -16.21
C VAL A 39 -5.71 -7.40 -16.25
N ASP A 40 -6.51 -8.48 -16.22
CA ASP A 40 -5.96 -9.83 -16.33
C ASP A 40 -5.36 -10.09 -17.70
N ARG A 41 -6.02 -9.63 -18.77
CA ARG A 41 -5.52 -9.74 -20.14
C ARG A 41 -4.21 -8.99 -20.33
N ASP A 42 -4.09 -7.80 -19.78
CA ASP A 42 -2.88 -6.97 -19.86
C ASP A 42 -1.68 -7.65 -19.16
N LEU A 43 -1.94 -8.40 -18.08
CA LEU A 43 -0.94 -9.23 -17.42
C LEU A 43 -0.77 -10.60 -18.08
N GLY A 44 -1.58 -10.97 -19.08
CA GLY A 44 -1.58 -12.29 -19.70
C GLY A 44 -2.03 -13.42 -18.77
N ILE A 45 -2.90 -13.11 -17.81
CA ILE A 45 -3.49 -14.02 -16.83
C ILE A 45 -4.83 -14.53 -17.36
N GLN A 46 -5.05 -15.84 -17.24
CA GLN A 46 -6.32 -16.47 -17.58
C GLN A 46 -6.89 -17.14 -16.34
N ARG A 47 -8.15 -16.81 -16.01
CA ARG A 47 -8.89 -17.42 -14.90
C ARG A 47 -10.37 -17.46 -15.21
N ASP A 48 -11.01 -18.56 -14.82
CA ASP A 48 -12.42 -18.82 -15.09
C ASP A 48 -13.34 -17.94 -14.22
N HIS A 49 -12.87 -17.60 -13.02
CA HIS A 49 -13.60 -16.84 -12.03
C HIS A 49 -12.71 -15.76 -11.42
N THR A 50 -13.28 -14.58 -11.17
CA THR A 50 -12.64 -13.55 -10.35
C THR A 50 -13.59 -13.13 -9.24
N PRO A 51 -13.23 -13.35 -7.97
CA PRO A 51 -14.00 -12.85 -6.83
C PRO A 51 -14.09 -11.32 -6.90
N ALA A 52 -15.31 -10.79 -6.82
CA ALA A 52 -15.56 -9.35 -6.78
C ALA A 52 -16.61 -9.04 -5.72
N VAL A 53 -16.38 -7.97 -4.97
CA VAL A 53 -17.34 -7.47 -3.99
C VAL A 53 -17.69 -6.03 -4.31
N LEU A 54 -18.99 -5.74 -4.33
CA LEU A 54 -19.51 -4.40 -4.48
C LEU A 54 -19.82 -3.82 -3.11
N LEU A 55 -19.34 -2.61 -2.85
CA LEU A 55 -19.73 -1.83 -1.67
C LEU A 55 -20.47 -0.58 -2.09
N ILE A 56 -21.60 -0.34 -1.44
CA ILE A 56 -22.47 0.78 -1.72
C ILE A 56 -22.34 1.77 -0.59
N LEU A 57 -21.97 2.99 -0.97
CA LEU A 57 -21.75 4.08 -0.03
C LEU A 57 -22.99 4.97 0.04
N PRO A 58 -23.28 5.56 1.20
CA PRO A 58 -24.45 6.43 1.40
C PRO A 58 -24.29 7.70 0.54
N PRO A 59 -25.17 7.96 -0.45
CA PRO A 59 -24.91 8.96 -1.48
C PRO A 59 -24.99 10.42 -1.02
N GLU A 60 -25.51 10.68 0.18
CA GLU A 60 -25.75 12.03 0.73
C GLU A 60 -24.84 12.38 1.91
N HIS A 61 -23.96 11.46 2.32
CA HIS A 61 -23.07 11.73 3.45
C HIS A 61 -21.88 12.63 3.01
N PRO A 62 -21.51 13.68 3.77
CA PRO A 62 -20.46 14.62 3.38
C PRO A 62 -19.09 13.98 3.09
N ASN A 63 -18.79 12.87 3.77
CA ASN A 63 -17.55 12.12 3.57
C ASN A 63 -17.56 11.18 2.37
N THR A 64 -18.71 10.94 1.72
CA THR A 64 -18.81 9.95 0.63
C THR A 64 -17.94 10.35 -0.54
N ASP A 65 -18.03 11.60 -0.99
CA ASP A 65 -17.25 12.08 -2.13
C ASP A 65 -15.72 12.10 -1.87
N PRO A 66 -15.22 12.63 -0.73
CA PRO A 66 -13.80 12.50 -0.39
C PRO A 66 -13.35 11.04 -0.27
N CYS A 67 -14.15 10.17 0.38
CA CYS A 67 -13.83 8.75 0.51
C CYS A 67 -13.69 8.07 -0.85
N MET A 68 -14.65 8.29 -1.77
CA MET A 68 -14.61 7.69 -3.10
C MET A 68 -13.43 8.19 -3.93
N ARG A 69 -13.13 9.49 -3.88
CA ARG A 69 -11.99 10.07 -4.62
C ARG A 69 -10.67 9.53 -4.11
N LEU A 70 -10.47 9.50 -2.79
CA LEU A 70 -9.24 8.96 -2.20
C LEU A 70 -9.10 7.45 -2.49
N ALA A 71 -10.18 6.68 -2.36
CA ALA A 71 -10.18 5.25 -2.68
C ALA A 71 -9.79 5.01 -4.15
N ALA A 72 -10.42 5.71 -5.10
CA ALA A 72 -10.10 5.58 -6.52
C ALA A 72 -8.63 5.95 -6.80
N ALA A 73 -8.13 7.07 -6.25
CA ALA A 73 -6.75 7.47 -6.45
C ALA A 73 -5.73 6.47 -5.89
N LEU A 74 -6.02 5.86 -4.73
CA LEU A 74 -5.19 4.81 -4.13
C LEU A 74 -5.20 3.51 -4.94
N GLN A 75 -6.35 3.13 -5.51
CA GLN A 75 -6.48 1.94 -6.37
C GLN A 75 -5.60 2.03 -7.62
N GLU A 76 -5.47 3.22 -8.19
CA GLU A 76 -4.67 3.44 -9.41
C GLU A 76 -3.16 3.34 -9.19
N ILE A 77 -2.65 3.48 -7.97
CA ILE A 77 -1.19 3.48 -7.69
C ILE A 77 -0.46 2.26 -8.31
N PRO A 78 -0.87 1.00 -8.08
CA PRO A 78 -0.24 -0.15 -8.70
C PRO A 78 -0.47 -0.29 -10.21
N HIS A 79 -1.43 0.43 -10.79
CA HIS A 79 -1.74 0.39 -12.22
C HIS A 79 -0.97 1.42 -13.05
N ARG A 80 -0.44 2.48 -12.42
CA ARG A 80 0.34 3.54 -13.09
C ARG A 80 1.71 3.07 -13.59
N GLN A 81 2.23 1.95 -13.09
CA GLN A 81 3.55 1.48 -13.43
C GLN A 81 3.52 0.61 -14.68
N SER A 82 4.15 1.08 -15.75
CA SER A 82 4.43 0.24 -16.93
C SER A 82 5.64 -0.63 -16.63
N LEU A 83 5.40 -1.88 -16.23
CA LEU A 83 6.44 -2.84 -15.88
C LEU A 83 6.52 -3.93 -16.92
N SER A 84 7.74 -4.21 -17.40
CA SER A 84 8.00 -5.39 -18.24
C SER A 84 8.12 -6.62 -17.34
N LEU A 85 7.04 -7.39 -17.22
CA LEU A 85 7.01 -8.63 -16.44
C LEU A 85 7.19 -9.83 -17.36
N GLU A 86 8.36 -10.47 -17.30
CA GLU A 86 8.73 -11.55 -18.23
C GLU A 86 8.15 -12.92 -17.84
N THR A 87 8.01 -13.19 -16.53
CA THR A 87 7.57 -14.49 -16.02
C THR A 87 6.10 -14.49 -15.58
N GLN A 88 5.46 -15.64 -15.64
CA GLN A 88 4.08 -15.81 -15.14
C GLN A 88 3.99 -15.56 -13.63
N ASP A 89 5.01 -15.96 -12.86
CA ASP A 89 5.05 -15.71 -11.42
C ASP A 89 5.10 -14.21 -11.09
N ALA A 90 5.88 -13.42 -11.85
CA ALA A 90 5.93 -11.97 -11.70
C ALA A 90 4.56 -11.31 -11.99
N LYS A 91 3.86 -11.81 -13.02
CA LYS A 91 2.51 -11.36 -13.40
C LYS A 91 1.48 -11.68 -12.31
N HIS A 92 1.45 -12.92 -11.81
CA HIS A 92 0.59 -13.33 -10.71
C HIS A 92 0.85 -12.54 -9.43
N TRP A 93 2.12 -12.23 -9.16
CA TRP A 93 2.47 -11.41 -8.01
C TRP A 93 1.96 -9.97 -8.17
N MET A 94 2.18 -9.36 -9.34
CA MET A 94 1.68 -8.02 -9.61
C MET A 94 0.16 -7.95 -9.45
N ARG A 95 -0.55 -9.01 -9.88
CA ARG A 95 -1.99 -9.11 -9.68
C ARG A 95 -2.37 -9.22 -8.20
N CYS A 96 -1.67 -10.03 -7.41
CA CYS A 96 -1.85 -10.08 -5.97
C CYS A 96 -1.64 -8.72 -5.31
N LEU A 97 -0.62 -7.96 -5.75
CA LEU A 97 -0.35 -6.63 -5.24
C LEU A 97 -1.45 -5.63 -5.59
N GLN A 98 -1.95 -5.63 -6.82
CA GLN A 98 -3.10 -4.81 -7.23
C GLN A 98 -4.34 -5.12 -6.38
N LEU A 99 -4.63 -6.40 -6.14
CA LEU A 99 -5.74 -6.81 -5.27
C LEU A 99 -5.55 -6.36 -3.82
N TYR A 100 -4.33 -6.45 -3.29
CA TYR A 100 -3.97 -5.92 -1.96
C TYR A 100 -4.21 -4.41 -1.88
N TRP A 101 -3.77 -3.64 -2.89
CA TRP A 101 -3.98 -2.20 -2.96
C TRP A 101 -5.46 -1.84 -3.10
N ASN A 102 -6.26 -2.63 -3.80
CA ASN A 102 -7.71 -2.41 -3.89
C ASN A 102 -8.40 -2.54 -2.53
N ALA A 103 -8.05 -3.57 -1.75
CA ALA A 103 -8.55 -3.74 -0.39
C ALA A 103 -8.04 -2.64 0.55
N LYS A 104 -6.74 -2.29 0.44
CA LYS A 104 -6.12 -1.21 1.21
C LYS A 104 -6.78 0.15 0.92
N ALA A 105 -7.04 0.46 -0.34
CA ALA A 105 -7.63 1.72 -0.76
C ALA A 105 -9.01 1.94 -0.14
N LEU A 106 -9.85 0.90 -0.17
CA LEU A 106 -11.15 0.90 0.50
C LEU A 106 -11.00 1.14 2.00
N ALA A 107 -10.16 0.33 2.67
CA ALA A 107 -9.96 0.40 4.10
C ALA A 107 -9.42 1.76 4.55
N LEU A 108 -8.36 2.25 3.90
CA LEU A 108 -7.69 3.50 4.23
C LEU A 108 -8.60 4.71 4.01
N ALA A 109 -9.30 4.76 2.87
CA ALA A 109 -10.24 5.84 2.59
C ALA A 109 -11.37 5.88 3.62
N TYR A 110 -11.97 4.73 3.95
CA TYR A 110 -12.99 4.64 5.00
C TYR A 110 -12.45 5.11 6.36
N GLN A 111 -11.22 4.71 6.71
CA GLN A 111 -10.62 5.08 7.99
C GLN A 111 -10.29 6.58 8.10
N ILE A 112 -9.99 7.26 6.98
CA ILE A 112 -9.76 8.71 6.92
C ILE A 112 -11.08 9.48 6.86
N TYR A 113 -12.03 9.00 6.06
CA TYR A 113 -13.33 9.60 5.80
C TYR A 113 -14.44 8.63 6.22
N PRO A 114 -14.67 8.47 7.54
CA PRO A 114 -15.62 7.47 8.04
C PRO A 114 -17.03 7.73 7.52
N LEU A 115 -17.68 6.66 7.13
CA LEU A 115 -19.04 6.61 6.60
C LEU A 115 -19.91 5.77 7.54
N PRO A 116 -21.24 6.01 7.57
CA PRO A 116 -22.17 5.21 8.37
C PRO A 116 -22.47 3.84 7.73
N VAL A 117 -21.42 3.13 7.30
CA VAL A 117 -21.46 1.75 6.80
C VAL A 117 -20.57 0.88 7.70
N PRO A 118 -20.76 -0.44 7.77
CA PRO A 118 -19.88 -1.31 8.56
C PRO A 118 -18.41 -1.13 8.16
N ASP A 119 -17.51 -1.12 9.16
CA ASP A 119 -16.08 -1.01 8.92
C ASP A 119 -15.61 -2.22 8.08
N PRO A 120 -15.03 -2.02 6.88
CA PRO A 120 -14.63 -3.12 6.02
C PRO A 120 -13.51 -3.98 6.62
N MET A 121 -12.80 -3.47 7.65
CA MET A 121 -11.77 -4.19 8.40
C MET A 121 -12.22 -4.67 9.79
N ALA A 122 -13.49 -4.56 10.15
CA ALA A 122 -14.00 -5.18 11.37
C ALA A 122 -13.76 -6.70 11.34
N GLU A 123 -13.80 -7.34 12.50
CA GLU A 123 -13.83 -8.80 12.58
C GLU A 123 -15.09 -9.32 11.87
N GLY A 124 -14.93 -10.28 10.95
CA GLY A 124 -16.02 -10.68 10.04
C GLY A 124 -16.36 -9.63 8.98
N GLY A 125 -15.50 -8.63 8.79
CA GLY A 125 -15.66 -7.61 7.77
C GLY A 125 -15.39 -8.15 6.37
N VAL A 126 -15.92 -7.45 5.36
CA VAL A 126 -15.87 -7.86 3.95
C VAL A 126 -14.45 -8.15 3.44
N ILE A 127 -13.44 -7.43 3.92
CA ILE A 127 -12.05 -7.65 3.46
C ILE A 127 -11.53 -8.99 3.99
N GLN A 128 -11.76 -9.28 5.27
CA GLN A 128 -11.30 -10.51 5.90
C GLN A 128 -12.05 -11.73 5.35
N GLU A 129 -13.37 -11.62 5.18
CA GLU A 129 -14.18 -12.77 4.77
C GLU A 129 -14.09 -13.08 3.28
N LYS A 130 -13.91 -12.07 2.42
CA LYS A 130 -14.15 -12.22 0.97
C LYS A 130 -12.99 -11.81 0.07
N LEU A 131 -12.01 -11.03 0.56
CA LEU A 131 -11.01 -10.40 -0.32
C LEU A 131 -9.57 -10.87 -0.07
N LEU A 132 -9.14 -10.98 1.18
CA LEU A 132 -7.74 -11.28 1.52
C LEU A 132 -7.63 -12.49 2.44
N PRO A 133 -6.62 -13.37 2.23
CA PRO A 133 -6.24 -14.38 3.22
C PRO A 133 -5.87 -13.74 4.56
N ASP A 134 -6.09 -14.45 5.66
CA ASP A 134 -5.88 -13.98 7.04
C ASP A 134 -4.52 -13.32 7.29
N ALA A 135 -3.44 -13.90 6.75
CA ALA A 135 -2.11 -13.33 6.89
C ALA A 135 -2.00 -11.97 6.18
N SER A 136 -2.45 -11.89 4.93
CA SER A 136 -2.47 -10.65 4.15
C SER A 136 -3.39 -9.60 4.78
N PHE A 137 -4.53 -10.00 5.32
CA PHE A 137 -5.45 -9.11 6.04
C PHE A 137 -4.80 -8.49 7.28
N ARG A 138 -4.14 -9.29 8.13
CA ARG A 138 -3.42 -8.79 9.32
C ARG A 138 -2.33 -7.79 8.94
N ASN A 139 -1.61 -8.06 7.86
CA ASN A 139 -0.54 -7.18 7.37
C ASN A 139 -1.12 -5.87 6.84
N MET A 140 -2.16 -5.95 6.02
CA MET A 140 -2.88 -4.78 5.49
C MET A 140 -3.40 -3.90 6.63
N ARG A 141 -3.88 -4.48 7.73
CA ARG A 141 -4.35 -3.70 8.88
C ARG A 141 -3.26 -2.83 9.50
N LEU A 142 -2.03 -3.36 9.62
CA LEU A 142 -0.90 -2.59 10.14
C LEU A 142 -0.51 -1.46 9.18
N ASP A 143 -0.48 -1.76 7.88
CA ASP A 143 -0.16 -0.82 6.81
C ASP A 143 -1.18 0.34 6.74
N VAL A 144 -2.49 0.03 6.76
CA VAL A 144 -3.57 1.03 6.80
C VAL A 144 -3.47 1.92 8.05
N ILE A 145 -3.15 1.35 9.22
CA ILE A 145 -2.99 2.15 10.44
C ILE A 145 -1.78 3.09 10.35
N ALA A 146 -0.68 2.64 9.75
CA ALA A 146 0.50 3.45 9.51
C ALA A 146 0.19 4.60 8.54
N ASP A 147 -0.38 4.31 7.38
CA ASP A 147 -0.73 5.31 6.38
C ASP A 147 -1.78 6.31 6.88
N LYS A 148 -2.77 5.85 7.64
CA LYS A 148 -3.73 6.73 8.32
C LYS A 148 -3.02 7.70 9.27
N SER A 149 -2.09 7.18 10.09
CA SER A 149 -1.35 8.02 11.03
C SER A 149 -0.45 9.04 10.31
N TRP A 150 0.09 8.67 9.15
CA TRP A 150 0.85 9.55 8.29
C TRP A 150 -0.03 10.65 7.69
N TYR A 151 -1.18 10.31 7.12
CA TYR A 151 -2.15 11.25 6.58
C TYR A 151 -2.53 12.33 7.60
N PHE A 152 -2.89 11.93 8.83
CA PHE A 152 -3.27 12.91 9.86
C PHE A 152 -2.10 13.79 10.30
N LEU A 153 -0.87 13.26 10.28
CA LEU A 153 0.32 14.04 10.58
C LEU A 153 0.58 15.09 9.50
N LEU A 154 0.48 14.72 8.22
CA LEU A 154 0.54 15.65 7.09
C LEU A 154 -0.53 16.73 7.20
N LYS A 155 -1.80 16.33 7.40
CA LYS A 155 -2.94 17.25 7.48
C LYS A 155 -2.81 18.28 8.59
N ALA A 156 -2.27 17.88 9.75
CA ALA A 156 -2.05 18.81 10.85
C ALA A 156 -0.80 19.69 10.68
N GLY A 157 0.12 19.27 9.81
CA GLY A 157 1.43 19.86 9.61
C GLY A 157 1.60 20.65 8.31
N GLU A 158 0.57 20.71 7.46
CA GLU A 158 0.65 21.22 6.08
C GLU A 158 1.36 22.59 5.98
N ASN A 159 0.96 23.56 6.80
CA ASN A 159 1.56 24.89 6.78
C ASN A 159 3.06 24.85 7.08
N TYR A 160 3.48 24.06 8.06
CA TYR A 160 4.90 23.90 8.40
C TYR A 160 5.70 23.22 7.29
N ILE A 161 5.07 22.30 6.56
CA ILE A 161 5.70 21.66 5.40
C ILE A 161 5.91 22.69 4.29
N LYS A 162 4.90 23.53 4.03
CA LYS A 162 4.98 24.61 3.03
C LYS A 162 6.06 25.63 3.38
N GLU A 163 6.07 26.13 4.62
CA GLU A 163 7.09 27.05 5.13
C GLU A 163 8.51 26.45 5.03
N TRP A 164 8.68 25.21 5.48
CA TRP A 164 9.99 24.54 5.41
C TRP A 164 10.46 24.30 3.97
N ALA A 165 9.55 23.96 3.06
CA ALA A 165 9.87 23.78 1.65
C ALA A 165 10.33 25.09 1.01
N GLU A 166 9.65 26.21 1.32
CA GLU A 166 10.05 27.55 0.89
C GLU A 166 11.45 27.93 1.41
N GLU A 167 11.70 27.76 2.71
CA GLU A 167 13.01 28.00 3.33
C GLU A 167 14.12 27.14 2.69
N SER A 168 13.78 25.90 2.35
CA SER A 168 14.69 24.91 1.76
C SER A 168 14.79 25.03 0.23
N LYS A 169 14.11 26.00 -0.40
CA LYS A 169 14.04 26.20 -1.85
C LYS A 169 13.54 24.98 -2.63
N ILE A 170 12.61 24.23 -2.03
CA ILE A 170 11.92 23.10 -2.63
C ILE A 170 10.54 23.58 -3.09
N ILE A 171 10.25 23.43 -4.39
CA ILE A 171 8.95 23.80 -4.97
C ILE A 171 7.87 22.89 -4.40
N TYR A 172 6.84 23.39 -3.72
CA TYR A 172 5.68 22.61 -3.26
C TYR A 172 4.59 22.57 -4.34
N PRO A 173 4.42 21.45 -5.09
CA PRO A 173 3.55 21.42 -6.28
C PRO A 173 2.12 20.93 -5.99
N PHE A 174 1.72 20.79 -4.72
CA PHE A 174 0.45 20.16 -4.36
C PHE A 174 -0.64 21.19 -4.07
N ASP A 175 -1.83 20.94 -4.61
CA ASP A 175 -3.01 21.76 -4.33
C ASP A 175 -3.68 21.37 -3.00
N SER A 176 -3.46 20.13 -2.54
CA SER A 176 -4.05 19.61 -1.31
C SER A 176 -3.15 18.63 -0.56
N VAL A 177 -3.49 18.38 0.72
CA VAL A 177 -2.87 17.32 1.53
C VAL A 177 -3.12 15.93 0.95
N ASP A 178 -4.27 15.72 0.31
CA ASP A 178 -4.58 14.44 -0.33
C ASP A 178 -3.60 14.19 -1.48
N ASP A 179 -3.23 15.21 -2.27
CA ASP A 179 -2.24 15.10 -3.35
C ASP A 179 -0.83 14.81 -2.81
N LEU A 180 -0.39 15.54 -1.78
CA LEU A 180 0.89 15.26 -1.12
C LEU A 180 0.92 13.83 -0.56
N PHE A 181 -0.15 13.41 0.09
CA PHE A 181 -0.25 12.07 0.66
C PHE A 181 -0.15 11.00 -0.43
N LEU A 182 -0.92 11.13 -1.52
CA LEU A 182 -0.88 10.22 -2.66
C LEU A 182 0.51 10.17 -3.30
N GLU A 183 1.18 11.31 -3.48
CA GLU A 183 2.55 11.36 -4.01
C GLU A 183 3.52 10.59 -3.11
N THR A 184 3.40 10.74 -1.78
CA THR A 184 4.27 9.99 -0.86
C THR A 184 4.07 8.47 -0.94
N LEU A 185 2.86 8.02 -1.28
CA LEU A 185 2.52 6.61 -1.47
C LEU A 185 2.98 6.09 -2.83
N VAL A 186 2.82 6.88 -3.89
CA VAL A 186 3.35 6.58 -5.24
C VAL A 186 4.86 6.39 -5.17
N ASN A 187 5.59 7.34 -4.57
CA ASN A 187 7.06 7.26 -4.50
C ASN A 187 7.51 6.07 -3.64
N SER A 188 6.78 5.78 -2.54
CA SER A 188 7.04 4.59 -1.73
C SER A 188 6.80 3.31 -2.55
N PHE A 189 5.71 3.23 -3.32
CA PHE A 189 5.40 2.08 -4.17
C PHE A 189 6.45 1.87 -5.25
N GLU A 190 6.87 2.93 -5.94
CA GLU A 190 7.88 2.84 -6.99
C GLU A 190 9.23 2.35 -6.45
N ILE A 191 9.67 2.89 -5.33
CA ILE A 191 10.91 2.47 -4.66
C ILE A 191 10.81 0.99 -4.30
N GLU A 192 9.70 0.56 -3.71
CA GLU A 192 9.48 -0.84 -3.33
C GLU A 192 9.48 -1.76 -4.57
N ILE A 193 8.79 -1.41 -5.65
CA ILE A 193 8.76 -2.24 -6.87
C ILE A 193 10.13 -2.28 -7.56
N LYS A 194 10.74 -1.13 -7.80
CA LYS A 194 12.02 -1.05 -8.53
C LYS A 194 13.15 -1.70 -7.75
N ASN A 195 13.22 -1.45 -6.43
CA ASN A 195 14.32 -1.94 -5.60
C ASN A 195 14.08 -3.37 -5.11
N ASN A 196 12.85 -3.68 -4.69
CA ASN A 196 12.56 -4.98 -4.09
C ASN A 196 12.05 -6.01 -5.08
N LEU A 197 11.20 -5.69 -6.06
CA LEU A 197 10.72 -6.71 -7.00
C LEU A 197 11.62 -6.89 -8.21
N LEU A 198 12.00 -5.79 -8.86
CA LEU A 198 12.74 -5.83 -10.12
C LEU A 198 14.26 -5.77 -9.93
N CYS A 199 14.74 -5.45 -8.72
CA CYS A 199 16.16 -5.33 -8.38
C CYS A 199 16.96 -4.47 -9.40
N ILE A 200 16.34 -3.41 -9.94
CA ILE A 200 16.91 -2.60 -11.02
C ILE A 200 18.17 -1.87 -10.56
N ASP A 201 18.21 -1.44 -9.30
CA ASP A 201 19.40 -0.83 -8.71
C ASP A 201 20.28 -1.90 -8.04
N SER A 202 21.50 -2.04 -8.59
CA SER A 202 22.51 -3.05 -8.23
C SER A 202 23.04 -2.98 -6.79
N GLY A 203 22.63 -1.97 -6.02
CA GLY A 203 22.87 -1.88 -4.58
C GLY A 203 21.84 -2.68 -3.81
N LYS A 204 21.93 -4.02 -3.83
CA LYS A 204 21.08 -4.89 -2.99
C LYS A 204 21.39 -4.64 -1.51
N GLU A 205 20.78 -3.62 -0.91
CA GLU A 205 20.73 -3.52 0.55
C GLU A 205 19.96 -4.74 1.06
N SER A 206 20.56 -5.46 2.01
CA SER A 206 19.86 -6.60 2.60
C SER A 206 18.58 -6.12 3.26
N LYS A 207 17.50 -6.91 3.24
CA LYS A 207 16.27 -6.57 3.98
C LYS A 207 16.51 -6.29 5.47
N LYS A 208 17.54 -6.92 6.05
CA LYS A 208 18.03 -6.63 7.41
C LYS A 208 18.56 -5.20 7.53
N THR A 209 19.30 -4.73 6.52
CA THR A 209 19.77 -3.35 6.39
C THR A 209 18.58 -2.40 6.26
N THR A 210 17.63 -2.65 5.35
CA THR A 210 16.41 -1.84 5.19
C THR A 210 15.61 -1.73 6.49
N ARG A 211 15.40 -2.86 7.19
CA ARG A 211 14.73 -2.89 8.50
C ARG A 211 15.49 -2.09 9.57
N ASN A 212 16.82 -2.16 9.56
CA ASN A 212 17.65 -1.38 10.47
C ASN A 212 17.61 0.10 10.15
N HIS A 213 17.73 0.49 8.87
CA HIS A 213 17.55 1.87 8.41
C HIS A 213 16.19 2.39 8.85
N TYR A 214 15.14 1.58 8.70
CA TYR A 214 13.79 1.96 9.12
C TYR A 214 13.68 2.24 10.62
N ARG A 215 14.20 1.33 11.46
CA ARG A 215 14.29 1.54 12.91
C ARG A 215 15.08 2.80 13.27
N GLN A 216 16.20 3.00 12.58
CA GLN A 216 17.13 4.06 12.88
C GLN A 216 16.56 5.44 12.52
N TRP A 217 15.92 5.62 11.37
CA TRP A 217 15.29 6.91 11.06
C TRP A 217 14.06 7.18 11.94
N LEU A 218 13.31 6.14 12.37
CA LEU A 218 12.29 6.33 13.41
C LEU A 218 12.90 6.79 14.74
N GLY A 219 14.09 6.29 15.10
CA GLY A 219 14.87 6.77 16.25
C GLY A 219 15.29 8.22 16.07
N PHE A 220 15.82 8.56 14.90
CA PHE A 220 16.23 9.91 14.52
C PHE A 220 15.07 10.92 14.63
N LEU A 221 13.89 10.61 14.10
CA LEU A 221 12.71 11.49 14.21
C LEU A 221 12.22 11.67 15.65
N ARG A 222 12.55 10.75 16.56
CA ARG A 222 12.29 10.88 18.00
C ARG A 222 13.36 11.69 18.74
N GLY A 223 14.41 12.14 18.05
CA GLY A 223 15.59 12.74 18.67
C GLY A 223 16.44 11.74 19.45
N ARG A 224 16.42 10.45 19.07
CA ARG A 224 17.21 9.38 19.68
C ARG A 224 18.27 8.88 18.70
N TYR A 225 19.42 9.55 18.66
CA TYR A 225 20.57 9.20 17.83
C TYR A 225 21.89 9.60 18.53
N ASP A 226 22.98 8.91 18.19
CA ASP A 226 24.29 9.07 18.84
C ASP A 226 25.11 10.23 18.20
N GLY A 227 24.51 11.42 18.10
CA GLY A 227 25.19 12.64 17.64
C GLY A 227 25.56 12.71 16.14
N GLU A 228 26.35 13.72 15.80
CA GLU A 228 26.86 14.12 14.47
C GLU A 228 28.08 13.25 14.12
N PRO A 229 27.86 12.03 13.58
CA PRO A 229 27.78 11.87 12.13
C PRO A 229 26.49 11.17 11.65
N LYS A 230 25.73 10.57 12.56
CA LYS A 230 24.51 9.81 12.24
C LYS A 230 23.35 10.71 11.86
N GLU A 231 23.30 11.94 12.39
CA GLU A 231 22.29 12.93 12.02
C GLU A 231 22.33 13.23 10.51
N VAL A 232 23.50 13.64 9.99
CA VAL A 232 23.68 13.94 8.57
C VAL A 232 23.34 12.74 7.68
N GLU A 233 23.72 11.53 8.10
CA GLU A 233 23.39 10.30 7.37
C GLU A 233 21.88 10.08 7.25
N TYR A 234 21.14 10.19 8.36
CA TYR A 234 19.70 9.99 8.36
C TYR A 234 18.94 11.13 7.68
N GLU A 235 19.42 12.36 7.76
CA GLU A 235 18.86 13.46 6.98
C GLU A 235 19.03 13.20 5.48
N ARG A 236 20.21 12.74 5.05
CA ARG A 236 20.45 12.37 3.64
C ARG A 236 19.52 11.23 3.19
N ILE A 237 19.30 10.21 4.03
CA ILE A 237 18.36 9.13 3.73
C ILE A 237 16.93 9.68 3.56
N LEU A 238 16.47 10.53 4.48
CA LEU A 238 15.15 11.14 4.39
C LEU A 238 15.04 12.04 3.15
N LEU A 239 16.06 12.84 2.82
CA LEU A 239 16.07 13.63 1.59
C LEU A 239 15.94 12.74 0.33
N GLY A 240 16.55 11.55 0.35
CA GLY A 240 16.40 10.54 -0.71
C GLY A 240 14.99 9.95 -0.82
N MET A 241 14.17 10.03 0.24
CA MET A 241 12.75 9.63 0.22
C MET A 241 11.82 10.71 -0.35
N GLN A 242 12.38 11.79 -0.92
CA GLN A 242 11.63 12.89 -1.53
C GLN A 242 10.55 13.45 -0.59
N TRP A 243 9.34 13.71 -1.08
CA TRP A 243 8.26 14.36 -0.34
C TRP A 243 7.88 13.69 0.97
N LYS A 244 8.03 12.36 1.07
CA LYS A 244 7.85 11.66 2.35
C LYS A 244 8.87 12.11 3.37
N GLY A 245 10.15 12.11 2.99
CA GLY A 245 11.21 12.53 3.90
C GLY A 245 11.26 14.04 4.13
N TYR A 246 10.97 14.86 3.11
CA TYR A 246 10.86 16.32 3.23
C TYR A 246 9.82 16.70 4.27
N ALA A 247 8.62 16.12 4.18
CA ALA A 247 7.57 16.38 5.16
C ALA A 247 7.94 15.85 6.56
N LEU A 248 8.61 14.70 6.68
CA LEU A 248 9.09 14.21 7.98
C LEU A 248 10.16 15.12 8.60
N LEU A 249 11.08 15.66 7.79
CA LEU A 249 12.10 16.60 8.22
C LEU A 249 11.48 17.92 8.69
N ALA A 250 10.56 18.48 7.89
CA ALA A 250 9.81 19.69 8.24
C ALA A 250 9.08 19.56 9.59
N LEU A 251 8.44 18.41 9.82
CA LEU A 251 7.64 18.16 11.01
C LEU A 251 8.45 17.67 12.23
N ARG A 252 9.72 17.27 12.05
CA ARG A 252 10.58 16.65 13.08
C ARG A 252 10.65 17.50 14.35
N LYS A 253 10.87 18.81 14.20
CA LYS A 253 11.02 19.75 15.33
C LYS A 253 9.71 19.93 16.12
N LEU A 254 8.57 19.56 15.55
CA LEU A 254 7.25 19.74 16.14
C LEU A 254 6.78 18.55 16.98
N HIS A 255 7.61 17.52 17.20
CA HIS A 255 7.24 16.37 18.03
C HIS A 255 6.90 16.72 19.49
N ARG A 256 7.38 17.87 19.99
CA ARG A 256 7.05 18.40 21.33
C ARG A 256 5.85 19.37 21.32
N HIS A 257 5.39 19.80 20.15
CA HIS A 257 4.26 20.71 20.03
C HIS A 257 2.96 20.02 20.48
N LYS A 258 2.09 20.71 21.24
CA LYS A 258 0.94 20.09 21.95
C LYS A 258 -0.03 19.35 21.00
N LYS A 259 -0.33 19.92 19.84
CA LYS A 259 -1.27 19.34 18.85
C LYS A 259 -0.61 18.26 18.00
N ILE A 260 0.57 18.55 17.45
CA ILE A 260 1.29 17.66 16.51
C ILE A 260 1.99 16.51 17.24
N GLY A 261 2.47 16.72 18.47
CA GLY A 261 3.13 15.70 19.28
C GLY A 261 2.25 14.48 19.59
N LYS A 262 0.92 14.65 19.74
CA LYS A 262 -0.01 13.52 19.85
C LYS A 262 -0.06 12.70 18.56
N LEU A 263 -0.04 13.35 17.40
CA LEU A 263 -0.04 12.70 16.10
C LEU A 263 1.28 11.97 15.83
N TRP A 264 2.42 12.56 16.23
CA TRP A 264 3.71 11.86 16.23
C TRP A 264 3.69 10.60 17.08
N LYS A 265 3.09 10.62 18.28
CA LYS A 265 2.93 9.40 19.10
C LYS A 265 2.12 8.33 18.37
N LEU A 266 1.04 8.70 17.69
CA LEU A 266 0.25 7.77 16.88
C LEU A 266 1.07 7.22 15.71
N TYR A 267 1.77 8.09 14.98
CA TYR A 267 2.67 7.74 13.89
C TYR A 267 3.70 6.69 14.33
N PHE A 268 4.42 6.97 15.41
CA PHE A 268 5.42 6.07 15.97
C PHE A 268 4.84 4.75 16.47
N LYS A 269 3.65 4.78 17.10
CA LYS A 269 2.95 3.56 17.53
C LYS A 269 2.54 2.70 16.34
N ALA A 270 2.10 3.32 15.25
CA ALA A 270 1.65 2.64 14.04
C ALA A 270 2.81 2.07 13.20
N HIS A 271 3.95 2.78 13.14
CA HIS A 271 5.11 2.39 12.32
C HIS A 271 6.02 1.38 13.02
N ASN A 272 6.03 1.32 14.35
CA ASN A 272 6.84 0.37 15.10
C ASN A 272 6.54 -1.11 14.74
N PRO A 273 5.28 -1.56 14.66
CA PRO A 273 4.95 -2.92 14.23
C PRO A 273 5.41 -3.27 12.80
N LEU A 274 5.45 -2.29 11.89
CA LEU A 274 5.88 -2.53 10.50
C LEU A 274 7.33 -3.03 10.42
N VAL A 275 8.18 -2.61 11.35
CA VAL A 275 9.56 -3.10 11.47
C VAL A 275 9.61 -4.60 11.67
N GLU A 276 8.72 -5.15 12.50
CA GLU A 276 8.67 -6.59 12.77
C GLU A 276 8.06 -7.36 11.59
N PHE A 277 7.21 -6.69 10.81
CA PHE A 277 6.56 -7.23 9.65
C PHE A 277 7.47 -7.35 8.40
N MET A 278 8.56 -6.59 8.31
CA MET A 278 9.50 -6.66 7.17
C MET A 278 10.10 -8.07 7.04
N ASP A 279 9.48 -8.88 6.18
CA ASP A 279 9.81 -10.29 5.97
C ASP A 279 11.19 -10.42 5.32
N ASN A 280 12.12 -11.03 6.07
CA ASN A 280 13.49 -11.30 5.65
C ASN A 280 13.69 -12.73 5.11
N THR A 281 12.61 -13.49 4.90
CA THR A 281 12.65 -14.89 4.47
C THR A 281 12.45 -15.07 2.97
N VAL A 282 11.73 -14.15 2.32
CA VAL A 282 11.59 -14.08 0.87
C VAL A 282 12.62 -13.10 0.28
N PHE A 283 13.18 -13.41 -0.88
CA PHE A 283 14.09 -12.56 -1.64
C PHE A 283 13.58 -12.49 -3.08
N TRP A 284 13.92 -11.43 -3.79
CA TRP A 284 13.51 -11.25 -5.18
C TRP A 284 14.76 -11.17 -6.05
N GLU A 285 14.72 -11.82 -7.21
CA GLU A 285 15.73 -11.70 -8.25
C GLU A 285 15.01 -11.69 -9.59
N ASP A 286 15.20 -10.62 -10.37
CA ASP A 286 14.63 -10.44 -11.71
C ASP A 286 13.11 -10.70 -11.77
N GLY A 287 12.37 -10.18 -10.78
CA GLY A 287 10.92 -10.36 -10.68
C GLY A 287 10.45 -11.73 -10.22
N ILE A 288 11.36 -12.63 -9.82
CA ILE A 288 11.04 -13.96 -9.31
C ILE A 288 11.23 -13.97 -7.78
N PRO A 289 10.22 -14.38 -7.00
CA PRO A 289 10.38 -14.57 -5.56
C PRO A 289 11.11 -15.88 -5.24
N TYR A 290 11.99 -15.84 -4.26
CA TYR A 290 12.79 -16.96 -3.76
C TYR A 290 12.71 -17.06 -2.25
N GLN A 291 12.89 -18.26 -1.72
CA GLN A 291 13.15 -18.49 -0.30
C GLN A 291 14.33 -19.43 -0.10
N LEU A 292 14.84 -19.51 1.12
CA LEU A 292 15.86 -20.50 1.47
C LEU A 292 15.24 -21.90 1.47
N GLY A 293 15.86 -22.86 0.78
CA GLY A 293 15.40 -24.24 0.74
C GLY A 293 15.54 -24.93 2.10
N ASN A 294 14.63 -25.86 2.41
CA ASN A 294 14.70 -26.67 3.63
C ASN A 294 15.43 -28.00 3.36
N VAL A 295 16.19 -28.48 4.33
CA VAL A 295 16.71 -29.86 4.37
C VAL A 295 15.56 -30.78 4.79
N PRO A 296 15.06 -31.68 3.92
CA PRO A 296 13.85 -32.47 4.19
C PRO A 296 13.94 -33.36 5.43
N SER A 297 15.15 -33.81 5.79
CA SER A 297 15.40 -34.74 6.90
C SER A 297 15.61 -34.08 8.26
N THR A 298 15.90 -32.78 8.32
CA THR A 298 16.27 -32.10 9.58
C THR A 298 15.52 -30.79 9.83
N GLY A 299 14.77 -30.29 8.84
CA GLY A 299 14.09 -28.99 8.93
C GLY A 299 15.06 -27.79 8.94
N HIS A 300 16.38 -28.01 8.81
CA HIS A 300 17.35 -26.93 8.74
C HIS A 300 17.29 -26.21 7.40
N ARG A 301 17.44 -24.89 7.40
CA ARG A 301 17.49 -24.07 6.17
C ARG A 301 18.86 -24.20 5.52
N THR A 302 18.87 -24.50 4.22
CA THR A 302 20.06 -24.45 3.37
C THR A 302 20.34 -23.00 2.95
N ARG A 303 21.57 -22.73 2.49
CA ARG A 303 21.90 -21.47 1.80
C ARG A 303 21.40 -21.43 0.34
N LYS A 304 20.84 -22.53 -0.18
CA LYS A 304 20.33 -22.63 -1.55
C LYS A 304 19.01 -21.86 -1.63
N LYS A 305 18.92 -20.91 -2.55
CA LYS A 305 17.67 -20.22 -2.89
C LYS A 305 16.83 -21.11 -3.79
N VAL A 306 15.55 -21.18 -3.51
CA VAL A 306 14.57 -21.96 -4.26
C VAL A 306 13.45 -21.01 -4.70
N PRO A 307 13.09 -21.00 -6.00
CA PRO A 307 12.03 -20.13 -6.48
C PRO A 307 10.68 -20.51 -5.85
N ILE A 308 9.88 -19.50 -5.60
CA ILE A 308 8.47 -19.64 -5.23
C ILE A 308 7.68 -19.52 -6.53
N THR A 309 7.04 -20.61 -6.92
CA THR A 309 6.20 -20.69 -8.11
C THR A 309 4.75 -20.45 -7.74
N SER A 310 3.95 -20.02 -8.70
CA SER A 310 2.54 -19.75 -8.51
C SER A 310 1.66 -20.56 -9.44
N SER A 311 0.43 -20.81 -8.99
CA SER A 311 -0.63 -21.42 -9.78
C SER A 311 -1.95 -20.71 -9.51
N ILE A 312 -2.94 -20.95 -10.37
CA ILE A 312 -4.31 -20.45 -10.19
C ILE A 312 -5.18 -21.64 -9.84
N GLY A 313 -5.86 -21.56 -8.70
CA GLY A 313 -6.84 -22.55 -8.26
C GLY A 313 -8.09 -22.53 -9.12
N SER A 314 -8.91 -23.58 -9.03
CA SER A 314 -10.21 -23.66 -9.72
C SER A 314 -11.22 -22.61 -9.25
N ASP A 315 -11.00 -22.01 -8.09
CA ASP A 315 -11.74 -20.88 -7.53
C ASP A 315 -11.23 -19.50 -8.03
N GLY A 316 -10.18 -19.49 -8.87
CA GLY A 316 -9.55 -18.29 -9.39
C GLY A 316 -8.58 -17.59 -8.42
N LEU A 317 -8.26 -18.22 -7.28
CA LEU A 317 -7.29 -17.70 -6.32
C LEU A 317 -5.86 -18.06 -6.72
N PHE A 318 -4.91 -17.17 -6.39
CA PHE A 318 -3.48 -17.43 -6.58
C PHE A 318 -2.93 -18.28 -5.42
N CYS A 319 -2.33 -19.42 -5.77
CA CYS A 319 -1.65 -20.32 -4.86
C CYS A 319 -0.13 -20.16 -5.03
N TRP A 320 0.61 -20.13 -3.93
CA TRP A 320 2.06 -19.99 -3.91
C TRP A 320 2.71 -21.25 -3.37
N ASP A 321 3.48 -21.92 -4.22
CA ASP A 321 4.17 -23.16 -3.91
C ASP A 321 5.67 -22.94 -3.93
N VAL A 322 6.33 -23.42 -2.88
CA VAL A 322 7.78 -23.53 -2.87
C VAL A 322 8.10 -24.76 -3.69
N SER A 323 8.84 -24.62 -4.79
CA SER A 323 9.23 -25.78 -5.57
C SER A 323 10.12 -26.69 -4.72
N SER A 324 9.57 -27.75 -4.14
CA SER A 324 10.33 -28.82 -3.47
C SER A 324 11.05 -29.73 -4.46
N ARG A 325 10.99 -29.40 -5.76
CA ARG A 325 11.57 -30.19 -6.85
C ARG A 325 13.10 -30.05 -6.88
N LEU A 326 13.71 -30.95 -6.12
CA LEU A 326 14.97 -31.68 -6.33
C LEU A 326 16.28 -30.86 -6.35
#